data_AF-A0AAD9J9A0-F1
#
_entry.id   AF-A0AAD9J9A0-F1
#
_cell.length_a   1.000
_cell.length_b   1.000
_cell.length_c   1.000
_cell.angle_alpha   90.00
_cell.angle_beta   90.00
_cell.angle_gamma   90.00
#
_symmetry.space_group_name_H-M   'P 1'
#
loop_
_entity.id
_entity.type
_entity.pdbx_description
1 polymer ?
#
loop_
_entity_poly.entity_id
_entity_poly.type
_entity_poly.pdbx_seq_one_letter_code
_entity_poly.pdbx_strand_id
1 'polypeptide(L)'
;MNYNAIVVVEWLAKLRFDFYFGGAISLKPEHIEKINGFPNRVFGWGGEDDEIFARVNYTKLNVLRYPLEIGRYVSLPHGEDKGNPHVPRVANQILSNVSDVIYKDGLNSMNYTVIGMERRKLFTQVLVRIPGPTRMEDLPDYIAWVNEQEDIAAAQEAKKLAQGIVDNSPGKDKAKRPK
;
A
#
# COMPACT_ATOMS: atom_id res chain seq x y z
N MET A 1 1.78 -8.59 -30.44
CA MET A 1 1.29 -9.53 -29.40
C MET A 1 0.64 -8.71 -28.29
N ASN A 2 -0.68 -8.80 -28.12
CA ASN A 2 -1.41 -8.12 -27.05
C ASN A 2 -1.28 -8.91 -25.75
N TYR A 3 -0.25 -8.62 -24.96
CA TYR A 3 -0.11 -9.24 -23.65
C TYR A 3 -1.03 -8.52 -22.64
N ASN A 4 -2.23 -9.07 -22.43
CA ASN A 4 -3.08 -8.79 -21.26
C ASN A 4 -2.59 -9.65 -20.07
N ALA A 5 -1.32 -9.52 -19.76
CA ALA A 5 -0.65 -10.31 -18.74
C ALA A 5 0.01 -9.39 -17.71
N ILE A 6 -0.03 -9.82 -16.46
CA ILE A 6 0.66 -9.17 -15.36
C ILE A 6 2.01 -9.84 -15.20
N VAL A 7 3.07 -9.05 -15.21
CA VAL A 7 4.42 -9.58 -15.05
C VAL A 7 4.78 -9.62 -13.57
N VAL A 8 5.29 -10.76 -13.11
CA VAL A 8 5.89 -10.91 -11.77
C VAL A 8 7.36 -11.31 -11.93
N VAL A 9 8.24 -10.67 -11.17
CA VAL A 9 9.67 -10.99 -11.06
C VAL A 9 9.91 -11.59 -9.67
N GLU A 10 10.69 -12.67 -9.55
CA GLU A 10 10.75 -13.49 -8.35
C GLU A 10 12.06 -13.35 -7.58
N TRP A 11 11.97 -13.41 -6.24
CA TRP A 11 13.13 -13.37 -5.36
C TRP A 11 13.78 -14.74 -5.26
N LEU A 12 15.11 -14.78 -5.27
CA LEU A 12 15.89 -16.02 -5.37
C LEU A 12 15.74 -16.99 -4.18
N ALA A 13 15.23 -16.54 -3.02
CA ALA A 13 15.00 -17.46 -1.91
C ALA A 13 13.58 -18.04 -1.91
N LYS A 14 13.48 -19.20 -2.56
CA LYS A 14 12.80 -20.40 -2.06
C LYS A 14 11.32 -20.28 -1.63
N LEU A 15 10.53 -19.35 -2.18
CA LEU A 15 9.07 -19.40 -2.09
C LEU A 15 8.49 -19.74 -3.46
N ARG A 16 8.53 -21.05 -3.77
CA ARG A 16 7.85 -21.64 -4.93
C ARG A 16 6.40 -21.94 -4.56
N PHE A 17 5.57 -20.92 -4.48
CA PHE A 17 4.12 -21.10 -4.51
C PHE A 17 3.60 -20.39 -5.75
N ASP A 18 2.81 -21.09 -6.57
CA ASP A 18 2.22 -20.54 -7.80
C ASP A 18 1.39 -19.27 -7.54
N PHE A 19 1.01 -19.07 -6.28
CA PHE A 19 0.22 -17.96 -5.76
C PHE A 19 1.04 -16.77 -5.25
N TYR A 20 2.37 -16.84 -5.24
CA TYR A 20 3.23 -15.74 -4.77
C TYR A 20 3.16 -14.54 -5.72
N PHE A 21 2.86 -13.36 -5.18
CA PHE A 21 2.64 -12.15 -6.00
C PHE A 21 3.35 -10.91 -5.46
N GLY A 22 4.37 -11.11 -4.63
CA GLY A 22 5.13 -10.02 -4.01
C GLY A 22 6.40 -9.61 -4.75
N GLY A 23 7.05 -8.57 -4.22
CA GLY A 23 8.32 -8.07 -4.73
C GLY A 23 8.17 -7.03 -5.84
N ALA A 24 8.30 -7.46 -7.10
CA ALA A 24 8.20 -6.59 -8.26
C ALA A 24 7.18 -7.12 -9.26
N ILE A 25 6.11 -6.34 -9.47
CA ILE A 25 5.03 -6.64 -10.39
C ILE A 25 4.77 -5.48 -11.36
N SER A 26 4.29 -5.79 -12.56
CA SER A 26 3.90 -4.78 -13.56
C SER A 26 2.48 -4.99 -14.05
N LEU A 27 1.63 -4.00 -13.80
CA LEU A 27 0.22 -3.94 -14.17
C LEU A 27 0.00 -2.78 -15.16
N LYS A 28 -0.86 -2.98 -16.16
CA LYS A 28 -1.33 -1.86 -16.99
C LYS A 28 -2.39 -1.06 -16.22
N PRO A 29 -2.65 0.22 -16.58
CA PRO A 29 -3.71 1.01 -15.97
C PRO A 29 -5.07 0.29 -15.99
N GLU A 30 -5.41 -0.39 -17.09
CA GLU A 30 -6.69 -1.11 -17.20
C GLU A 30 -6.75 -2.34 -16.28
N HIS A 31 -5.60 -2.95 -15.98
CA HIS A 31 -5.53 -4.05 -15.02
C HIS A 31 -5.78 -3.52 -13.60
N ILE A 32 -5.18 -2.38 -13.24
CA ILE A 32 -5.38 -1.71 -11.95
C ILE A 32 -6.85 -1.35 -11.75
N GLU A 33 -7.49 -0.73 -12.76
CA GLU A 33 -8.91 -0.39 -12.70
C GLU A 33 -9.78 -1.64 -12.54
N LYS A 34 -9.47 -2.71 -13.29
CA LYS A 34 -10.24 -3.95 -13.24
C LYS A 34 -10.19 -4.63 -11.86
N ILE A 35 -9.05 -4.59 -11.17
CA ILE A 35 -8.90 -5.15 -9.83
C ILE A 35 -9.32 -4.19 -8.71
N ASN A 36 -9.83 -3.00 -9.05
CA ASN A 36 -10.07 -1.90 -8.12
C ASN A 36 -8.82 -1.57 -7.28
N GLY A 37 -7.63 -1.52 -7.90
CA GLY A 37 -6.38 -1.22 -7.21
C GLY A 37 -6.02 -2.13 -6.03
N PHE A 38 -5.20 -1.58 -5.13
CA PHE A 38 -4.64 -2.28 -3.97
C PHE A 38 -5.52 -2.10 -2.73
N PRO A 39 -5.52 -3.04 -1.76
CA PRO A 39 -6.31 -2.90 -0.54
C PRO A 39 -5.76 -1.75 0.32
N ASN A 40 -6.65 -0.88 0.81
CA ASN A 40 -6.23 0.21 1.70
C ASN A 40 -6.23 -0.20 3.18
N ARG A 41 -6.78 -1.38 3.52
CA ARG A 41 -6.95 -1.83 4.91
C ARG A 41 -5.81 -2.69 5.46
N VAL A 42 -4.83 -3.04 4.63
CA VAL A 42 -3.71 -3.89 5.05
C VAL A 42 -2.56 -2.97 5.50
N PHE A 43 -2.33 -2.93 6.81
CA PHE A 43 -1.24 -2.19 7.44
C PHE A 43 -0.23 -3.17 8.05
N GLY A 44 1.05 -2.83 7.98
CA GLY A 44 2.15 -3.72 8.39
C GLY A 44 2.58 -4.67 7.27
N TRP A 45 3.55 -5.55 7.56
CA TRP A 45 4.13 -6.46 6.57
C TRP A 45 3.32 -7.76 6.41
N GLY A 46 2.74 -7.98 5.23
CA GLY A 46 2.13 -9.25 4.83
C GLY A 46 0.61 -9.22 4.66
N GLY A 47 0.15 -10.05 3.71
CA GLY A 47 -1.25 -10.29 3.36
C GLY A 47 -1.78 -9.42 2.21
N GLU A 48 -1.12 -8.31 1.88
CA GLU A 48 -1.48 -7.42 0.79
C GLU A 48 -1.27 -8.07 -0.58
N ASP A 49 -0.10 -8.68 -0.79
CA ASP A 49 0.24 -9.33 -2.06
C ASP A 49 -0.67 -10.52 -2.36
N ASP A 50 -1.03 -11.28 -1.33
CA ASP A 50 -1.99 -12.40 -1.40
C ASP A 50 -3.39 -11.90 -1.82
N GLU A 51 -3.79 -10.74 -1.30
CA GLU A 51 -5.05 -10.12 -1.70
C GLU A 51 -5.04 -9.64 -3.16
N ILE A 52 -3.95 -9.00 -3.59
CA ILE A 52 -3.80 -8.60 -4.99
C ILE A 52 -3.90 -9.82 -5.90
N PHE A 53 -3.21 -10.91 -5.56
CA PHE A 53 -3.29 -12.14 -6.30
C PHE A 53 -4.71 -12.70 -6.38
N ALA A 54 -5.46 -12.66 -5.27
CA ALA A 54 -6.86 -13.08 -5.25
C ALA A 54 -7.75 -12.20 -6.14
N ARG A 55 -7.56 -10.88 -6.14
CA ARG A 55 -8.28 -9.94 -7.03
C ARG A 55 -7.96 -10.20 -8.51
N VAL A 56 -6.69 -10.46 -8.83
CA VAL A 56 -6.23 -10.81 -10.17
C VAL A 56 -6.91 -12.09 -10.67
N ASN A 57 -6.95 -13.13 -9.84
CA ASN A 57 -7.64 -14.38 -10.17
C ASN A 57 -9.15 -14.19 -10.31
N TYR A 58 -9.78 -13.45 -9.38
CA TYR A 58 -11.22 -13.17 -9.42
C TYR A 58 -11.62 -12.44 -10.71
N THR A 59 -10.81 -11.49 -11.16
CA THR A 59 -11.02 -10.74 -12.40
C THR A 59 -10.53 -11.46 -13.66
N LYS A 60 -10.05 -12.70 -13.52
CA LYS A 60 -9.58 -13.56 -14.61
C LYS A 60 -8.47 -12.92 -15.46
N LEU A 61 -7.60 -12.16 -14.82
CA LEU A 61 -6.39 -11.63 -15.46
C LEU A 61 -5.31 -12.72 -15.45
N ASN A 62 -4.54 -12.79 -16.55
CA ASN A 62 -3.47 -13.78 -16.66
C ASN A 62 -2.19 -13.27 -15.99
N VAL A 63 -1.53 -14.14 -15.24
CA VAL A 63 -0.21 -13.87 -14.67
C VAL A 63 0.86 -14.48 -15.55
N LEU A 64 1.82 -13.67 -15.98
CA LEU A 64 3.01 -14.08 -16.70
C LEU A 64 4.20 -13.99 -15.74
N ARG A 65 4.89 -15.11 -15.57
CA ARG A 65 6.13 -15.20 -14.79
C ARG A 65 7.28 -15.43 -15.75
N TYR A 66 8.32 -14.60 -15.65
CA TYR A 66 9.52 -14.80 -16.45
C TYR A 66 10.36 -15.95 -15.88
N PRO A 67 11.05 -16.73 -16.72
CA PRO A 67 12.01 -17.73 -16.27
C PRO A 67 13.08 -17.11 -15.36
N LEU A 68 13.54 -17.84 -14.35
CA LEU A 68 14.47 -17.34 -13.33
C LEU A 68 15.82 -16.89 -13.90
N GLU A 69 16.18 -17.35 -15.10
CA GLU A 69 17.38 -16.94 -15.83
C GLU A 69 17.39 -15.43 -16.13
N ILE A 70 16.20 -14.84 -16.33
CA ILE A 70 16.01 -13.43 -16.69
C ILE A 70 15.13 -12.67 -15.70
N GLY A 71 14.33 -13.37 -14.90
CA GLY A 71 13.34 -12.83 -13.96
C GLY A 71 13.76 -12.88 -12.49
N ARG A 72 15.06 -12.90 -12.20
CA ARG A 72 15.59 -12.92 -10.83
C ARG A 72 15.98 -11.53 -10.35
N TYR A 73 15.69 -11.23 -9.09
CA TYR A 73 16.20 -10.04 -8.41
C TYR A 73 16.83 -10.37 -7.06
N VAL A 74 17.64 -9.44 -6.56
CA VAL A 74 18.25 -9.50 -5.24
C VAL A 74 17.61 -8.43 -4.38
N SER A 75 17.10 -8.82 -3.21
CA SER A 75 16.68 -7.88 -2.18
C SER A 75 17.91 -7.29 -1.51
N LEU A 76 17.90 -5.98 -1.25
CA LEU A 76 18.96 -5.38 -0.45
C LEU A 76 18.86 -5.91 0.99
N PRO A 77 19.97 -6.06 1.72
CA PRO A 77 19.92 -6.48 3.11
C PRO A 77 19.01 -5.57 3.94
N HIS A 78 18.06 -6.15 4.65
CA HIS A 78 17.14 -5.47 5.55
C HIS A 78 17.00 -6.26 6.85
N GLY A 79 16.58 -5.58 7.92
CA GLY A 79 16.26 -6.24 9.19
C GLY A 79 15.03 -7.16 9.05
N GLU A 80 14.81 -8.01 10.04
CA GLU A 80 13.56 -8.77 10.14
C GLU A 80 12.42 -7.83 10.55
N ASP A 81 11.35 -7.82 9.76
CA ASP A 81 10.10 -7.18 10.16
C ASP A 81 9.31 -8.12 11.07
N LYS A 82 8.72 -7.59 12.15
CA LYS A 82 7.87 -8.35 13.09
C LYS A 82 6.57 -8.91 12.46
N GLY A 83 6.38 -8.74 11.16
CA GLY A 83 5.19 -9.16 10.41
C GLY A 83 3.91 -8.42 10.83
N ASN A 84 2.83 -8.67 10.09
CA ASN A 84 1.49 -8.20 10.40
C ASN A 84 0.72 -9.31 11.14
N PRO A 85 0.30 -9.09 12.40
CA PRO A 85 -0.47 -10.11 13.15
C PRO A 85 -1.83 -10.40 12.52
N HIS A 86 -2.32 -9.53 11.63
CA HIS A 86 -3.62 -9.67 10.97
C HIS A 86 -3.58 -10.47 9.66
N VAL A 87 -2.44 -11.01 9.23
CA VAL A 87 -2.33 -11.87 8.03
C VAL A 87 -3.39 -12.98 8.01
N PRO A 88 -3.64 -13.75 9.09
CA PRO A 88 -4.68 -14.78 9.09
C PRO A 88 -6.08 -14.22 8.83
N ARG A 89 -6.37 -13.02 9.31
CA ARG A 89 -7.66 -12.36 9.09
C ARG A 89 -7.82 -11.89 7.65
N VAL A 90 -6.77 -11.31 7.07
CA VAL A 90 -6.75 -10.93 5.65
C VAL A 90 -7.01 -12.16 4.79
N ALA A 91 -6.29 -13.26 5.05
CA ALA A 91 -6.50 -14.54 4.38
C ALA A 91 -7.96 -15.04 4.53
N ASN A 92 -8.53 -15.01 5.73
CA ASN A 92 -9.93 -15.41 5.95
C ASN A 92 -10.93 -14.53 5.20
N GLN A 93 -10.71 -13.22 5.12
CA GLN A 93 -11.60 -12.30 4.38
C GLN A 93 -11.56 -12.58 2.87
N ILE A 94 -10.36 -12.84 2.33
CA ILE A 94 -10.17 -13.21 0.93
C ILE A 94 -10.87 -14.54 0.61
N LEU A 95 -10.63 -15.57 1.44
CA LEU A 95 -11.18 -16.92 1.26
C LEU A 95 -12.71 -16.96 1.38
N SER A 96 -13.28 -16.14 2.26
CA SER A 96 -14.72 -16.13 2.50
C SER A 96 -15.51 -15.39 1.42
N ASN A 97 -15.04 -14.22 0.96
CA ASN A 97 -15.73 -13.50 -0.12
C ASN A 97 -14.87 -12.39 -0.79
N VAL A 98 -13.93 -12.78 -1.67
CA VAL A 98 -13.15 -11.82 -2.48
C VAL A 98 -14.02 -10.83 -3.26
N SER A 99 -15.23 -11.24 -3.70
CA SER A 99 -16.13 -10.37 -4.45
C SER A 99 -16.68 -9.22 -3.62
N ASP A 100 -16.96 -9.43 -2.34
CA ASP A 100 -17.40 -8.33 -1.47
C ASP A 100 -16.26 -7.38 -1.15
N VAL A 101 -15.05 -7.91 -0.97
CA VAL A 101 -13.86 -7.14 -0.61
C VAL A 101 -13.46 -6.22 -1.76
N ILE A 102 -13.38 -6.75 -2.99
CA ILE A 102 -12.88 -6.01 -4.16
C ILE A 102 -13.73 -4.78 -4.49
N TYR A 103 -15.05 -4.80 -4.27
CA TYR A 103 -15.90 -3.64 -4.57
C TYR A 103 -15.94 -2.60 -3.45
N LYS A 104 -15.55 -2.96 -2.22
CA LYS A 104 -15.65 -2.08 -1.03
C LYS A 104 -14.32 -1.44 -0.64
N ASP A 105 -13.19 -2.07 -0.97
CA ASP A 105 -11.86 -1.61 -0.59
C ASP A 105 -10.93 -1.59 -1.81
N GLY A 106 -10.37 -0.43 -2.15
CA GLY A 106 -9.48 -0.32 -3.29
C GLY A 106 -9.29 1.10 -3.80
N LEU A 107 -9.03 1.24 -5.09
CA LEU A 107 -8.91 2.53 -5.77
C LEU A 107 -10.14 3.42 -5.54
N ASN A 108 -11.34 2.83 -5.52
CA ASN A 108 -12.60 3.54 -5.30
C ASN A 108 -12.81 4.07 -3.86
N SER A 109 -12.07 3.56 -2.88
CA SER A 109 -12.17 3.94 -1.46
C SER A 109 -10.89 4.56 -0.91
N MET A 110 -9.89 4.76 -1.78
CA MET A 110 -8.59 5.29 -1.42
C MET A 110 -8.72 6.72 -0.90
N ASN A 111 -8.21 6.96 0.30
CA ASN A 111 -8.23 8.25 0.95
C ASN A 111 -6.80 8.62 1.36
N TYR A 112 -6.31 9.78 0.92
CA TYR A 112 -5.01 10.32 1.31
C TYR A 112 -4.98 11.83 1.09
N THR A 113 -4.01 12.50 1.69
CA THR A 113 -3.73 13.92 1.46
C THR A 113 -2.28 14.09 1.05
N VAL A 114 -2.03 14.75 -0.08
CA VAL A 114 -0.67 15.12 -0.47
C VAL A 114 -0.18 16.26 0.43
N ILE A 115 0.88 16.01 1.19
CA ILE A 115 1.52 17.00 2.08
C ILE A 115 2.55 17.82 1.30
N GLY A 116 3.27 17.18 0.38
CA GLY A 116 4.32 17.82 -0.39
C GLY A 116 4.73 17.01 -1.61
N MET A 117 5.29 17.71 -2.60
CA MET A 117 5.81 17.10 -3.82
C MET A 117 7.09 17.82 -4.23
N GLU A 118 8.17 17.05 -4.42
CA GLU A 118 9.47 17.58 -4.85
C GLU A 118 9.96 16.82 -6.07
N ARG A 119 10.21 17.55 -7.17
CA ARG A 119 10.84 16.98 -8.37
C ARG A 119 12.35 17.05 -8.23
N ARG A 120 13.01 15.89 -8.18
CA ARG A 120 14.47 15.76 -8.16
C ARG A 120 14.98 15.30 -9.51
N LYS A 121 16.30 15.32 -9.70
CA LYS A 121 16.94 14.94 -10.97
C LYS A 121 16.66 13.48 -11.38
N LEU A 122 16.54 12.56 -10.42
CA LEU A 122 16.41 11.12 -10.67
C LEU A 122 15.03 10.55 -10.33
N PHE A 123 14.21 11.25 -9.54
CA PHE A 123 12.88 10.81 -9.12
C PHE A 123 12.01 11.98 -8.67
N THR A 124 10.70 11.75 -8.57
CA THR A 124 9.78 12.67 -7.91
C THR A 124 9.39 12.08 -6.56
N GLN A 125 9.58 12.85 -5.50
CA GLN A 125 9.14 12.49 -4.17
C GLN A 125 7.74 13.05 -3.93
N VAL A 126 6.78 12.18 -3.59
CA VAL A 126 5.42 12.57 -3.21
C VAL A 126 5.20 12.15 -1.76
N LEU A 127 5.09 13.12 -0.86
CA LEU A 127 4.81 12.88 0.54
C LEU A 127 3.29 12.88 0.75
N VAL A 128 2.76 11.77 1.23
CA VAL A 128 1.33 11.56 1.45
C VAL A 128 1.02 11.28 2.91
N ARG A 129 -0.11 11.79 3.38
CA ARG A 129 -0.76 11.38 4.61
C ARG A 129 -1.86 10.40 4.27
N ILE A 130 -1.77 9.19 4.80
CA ILE A 130 -2.88 8.22 4.75
C ILE A 130 -3.64 8.29 6.08
N PRO A 131 -4.98 8.10 6.08
CA PRO A 131 -5.68 7.80 7.31
C PRO A 131 -5.09 6.53 7.89
N GLY A 132 -4.90 6.49 9.21
CA GLY A 132 -4.53 5.27 9.90
C GLY A 132 -5.61 4.18 9.72
N PRO A 133 -5.43 3.00 10.33
CA PRO A 133 -6.37 1.90 10.18
C PRO A 133 -7.81 2.31 10.50
N THR A 134 -8.72 1.95 9.60
CA THR A 134 -10.11 2.44 9.60
C THR A 134 -11.00 1.72 10.63
N ARG A 135 -10.58 0.57 11.16
CA ARG A 135 -11.38 -0.20 12.15
C ARG A 135 -10.84 -0.01 13.55
N MET A 136 -11.76 0.19 14.50
CA MET A 136 -11.45 0.31 15.93
C MET A 136 -10.78 -0.94 16.51
N GLU A 137 -10.94 -2.11 15.89
CA GLU A 137 -10.24 -3.35 16.27
C GLU A 137 -8.79 -3.36 15.80
N ASP A 138 -8.49 -2.65 14.71
CA ASP A 138 -7.15 -2.54 14.15
C ASP A 138 -6.35 -1.48 14.90
N LEU A 139 -7.01 -0.50 15.51
CA LEU A 139 -6.37 0.62 16.17
C LEU A 139 -5.55 0.25 17.43
N PRO A 140 -5.99 -0.64 18.36
CA PRO A 140 -5.23 -1.04 19.53
C PRO A 140 -3.96 -1.82 19.17
N ASP A 141 -4.10 -2.84 18.32
CA ASP A 141 -2.98 -3.69 17.88
C ASP A 141 -2.01 -2.89 17.01
N TYR A 142 -2.53 -2.01 16.13
CA TYR A 142 -1.71 -1.11 15.33
C TYR A 142 -0.98 -0.07 16.19
N ILE A 143 -1.62 0.55 17.19
CA ILE A 143 -0.95 1.50 18.09
C ILE A 143 0.12 0.77 18.92
N ALA A 144 -0.18 -0.42 19.44
CA ALA A 144 0.80 -1.24 20.15
C ALA A 144 2.00 -1.59 19.24
N TRP A 145 1.73 -2.08 18.02
CA TRP A 145 2.75 -2.40 17.03
C TRP A 145 3.58 -1.18 16.61
N VAL A 146 2.96 -0.04 16.29
CA VAL A 146 3.68 1.22 15.96
C VAL A 146 4.56 1.67 17.13
N ASN A 147 4.08 1.54 18.36
CA ASN A 147 4.86 1.92 19.55
C ASN A 147 5.99 0.92 19.87
N GLU A 148 5.94 -0.30 19.33
CA GLU A 148 6.95 -1.36 19.48
C GLU A 148 8.00 -1.38 18.36
N GLN A 149 7.83 -0.56 17.32
CA GLN A 149 8.85 -0.34 16.28
C GLN A 149 9.83 0.74 16.79
N GLU A 150 11.12 0.43 16.84
CA GLU A 150 12.16 1.24 17.50
C GLU A 150 12.39 2.63 16.86
N ASP A 151 11.76 2.96 15.74
CA ASP A 151 11.94 4.23 15.03
C ASP A 151 10.97 5.34 15.47
N ILE A 152 10.85 5.47 16.79
CA ILE A 152 10.00 6.45 17.49
C ILE A 152 10.37 7.89 17.07
N ALA A 153 11.62 8.16 16.68
CA ALA A 153 12.07 9.49 16.28
C ALA A 153 11.44 9.94 14.94
N ALA A 154 11.48 9.09 13.91
CA ALA A 154 10.92 9.43 12.59
C ALA A 154 9.39 9.57 12.63
N ALA A 155 8.71 8.70 13.39
CA ALA A 155 7.26 8.78 13.57
C ALA A 155 6.82 10.01 14.40
N GLN A 156 7.59 10.39 15.44
CA GLN A 156 7.32 11.60 16.23
C GLN A 156 7.61 12.87 15.44
N GLU A 157 8.65 12.89 14.60
CA GLU A 157 8.98 14.02 13.74
C GLU A 157 7.94 14.20 12.64
N ALA A 158 7.49 13.11 12.00
CA ALA A 158 6.36 13.14 11.07
C ALA A 158 5.06 13.62 11.75
N LYS A 159 4.81 13.23 13.01
CA LYS A 159 3.66 13.70 13.80
C LYS A 159 3.76 15.19 14.16
N LYS A 160 4.96 15.69 14.48
CA LYS A 160 5.22 17.13 14.70
C LYS A 160 5.01 17.95 13.43
N LEU A 161 5.56 17.51 12.29
CA LEU A 161 5.30 18.14 10.98
C LEU A 161 3.81 18.11 10.64
N ALA A 162 3.14 17.00 10.93
CA ALA A 162 1.72 16.83 10.67
C ALA A 162 0.82 17.73 11.53
N GLN A 163 1.24 18.07 12.75
CA GLN A 163 0.53 18.96 13.68
C GLN A 163 0.84 20.45 13.40
N GLY A 164 2.05 20.79 12.96
CA GLY A 164 2.43 22.16 12.60
C GLY A 164 1.73 22.72 11.34
N ILE A 165 1.15 21.85 10.50
CA ILE A 165 0.38 22.26 9.31
C ILE A 165 -1.07 22.63 9.66
N VAL A 166 -1.59 22.24 10.83
CA VAL A 166 -2.98 22.51 11.23
C VAL A 166 -3.18 23.96 11.71
N ASP A 167 -2.11 24.71 11.99
CA ASP A 167 -2.20 26.06 12.57
C ASP A 167 -1.93 27.23 11.59
N ASN A 168 -1.94 26.95 10.28
CA ASN A 168 -1.96 28.00 9.23
C ASN A 168 -3.33 28.04 8.54
N SER A 169 -4.40 28.09 9.34
CA SER A 169 -5.67 28.61 8.85
C SER A 169 -5.45 30.07 8.46
N PRO A 170 -5.70 30.49 7.20
CA PRO A 170 -5.55 31.89 6.84
C PRO A 170 -6.49 32.71 7.72
N GLY A 171 -5.88 33.63 8.47
CA GLY A 171 -6.59 34.57 9.32
C GLY A 171 -7.69 35.26 8.53
N LYS A 172 -8.81 35.50 9.20
CA LYS A 172 -9.89 36.35 8.71
C LYS A 172 -9.36 37.79 8.60
N ASP A 173 -8.67 38.11 7.51
CA ASP A 173 -8.39 39.49 7.15
C ASP A 173 -9.70 40.13 6.70
N LYS A 174 -10.33 40.85 7.63
CA LYS A 174 -11.41 41.79 7.33
C LYS A 174 -10.82 42.93 6.51
N ALA A 175 -10.89 42.81 5.18
CA ALA A 175 -10.64 43.90 4.27
C ALA A 175 -11.56 45.10 4.59
N LYS A 176 -10.99 46.17 5.16
CA LYS A 176 -11.63 47.49 5.20
C LYS A 176 -11.55 48.09 3.80
N ARG A 177 -12.70 48.24 3.15
CA ARG A 177 -12.87 49.04 1.92
C ARG A 177 -12.69 50.53 2.26
N PRO A 178 -11.83 51.30 1.58
CA PRO A 178 -11.89 52.75 1.63
C PRO A 178 -13.00 53.28 0.71
N LYS A 179 -13.65 54.38 1.14
CA LYS A 179 -14.47 55.26 0.28
C LYS A 179 -13.58 56.32 -0.34
#